data_AF-A0A803KWJ8-F1
#
_entry.id   AF-A0A803KWJ8-F1
#
_cell.length_a   1.000
_cell.length_b   1.000
_cell.length_c   1.000
_cell.angle_alpha   90.00
_cell.angle_beta   90.00
_cell.angle_gamma   90.00
#
_symmetry.space_group_name_H-M   'P 1'
#
loop_
_entity.id
_entity.type
_entity.pdbx_description
1 polymer ?
#
loop_
_entity_poly.entity_id
_entity_poly.type
_entity_poly.pdbx_seq_one_letter_code
_entity_poly.pdbx_strand_id
1 'polypeptide(L)'
;MREILHIQAGQCGNQIGAQFWEVVCNEHGIDTTGLYIGDSLLQLERSDVYFNEGHYTEGAELIDTVLDVVCKETENSDSLQGFQLCHSLGGGTGSGMGTLLISKIKEEYPDCMLMTFSVFPSPKVSDTVVEPYNATLSVHQLVMSA
;
A
#
# COMPACT_ATOMS: atom_id res chain seq x y z
N MET A 1 -8.74 17.88 -6.43
CA MET A 1 -7.36 17.54 -6.88
C MET A 1 -7.36 16.05 -7.18
N ARG A 2 -6.45 15.47 -7.99
CA ARG A 2 -6.45 14.00 -8.18
C ARG A 2 -5.62 13.35 -7.09
N GLU A 3 -6.21 12.41 -6.36
CA GLU A 3 -5.61 11.81 -5.17
C GLU A 3 -5.36 10.31 -5.38
N ILE A 4 -4.35 9.79 -4.68
CA ILE A 4 -3.96 8.37 -4.76
C ILE A 4 -3.83 7.86 -3.33
N LEU A 5 -4.50 6.75 -3.03
CA LEU A 5 -4.37 6.10 -1.74
C LEU A 5 -3.26 5.04 -1.80
N HIS A 6 -2.26 5.16 -0.91
CA HIS A 6 -1.14 4.23 -0.84
C HIS A 6 -1.31 3.26 0.33
N ILE A 7 -1.32 1.97 0.04
CA ILE A 7 -1.55 0.87 0.97
C ILE A 7 -0.30 -0.02 1.01
N GLN A 8 0.11 -0.44 2.21
CA GLN A 8 1.28 -1.28 2.42
C GLN A 8 0.86 -2.57 3.14
N ALA A 9 1.37 -3.71 2.66
CA ALA A 9 1.04 -5.01 3.22
C ALA A 9 2.28 -5.87 3.46
N GLY A 10 2.37 -6.38 4.68
CA GLY A 10 3.43 -7.27 5.14
C GLY A 10 4.74 -6.56 5.47
N GLN A 11 5.66 -7.28 6.11
CA GLN A 11 6.93 -6.73 6.60
C GLN A 11 7.74 -6.04 5.49
N CYS A 12 7.88 -6.68 4.34
CA CYS A 12 8.63 -6.13 3.21
C CYS A 12 7.96 -4.88 2.63
N GLY A 13 6.63 -4.90 2.47
CA GLY A 13 5.86 -3.74 1.98
C GLY A 13 6.02 -2.54 2.90
N ASN A 14 5.92 -2.75 4.22
CA ASN A 14 6.07 -1.68 5.21
C ASN A 14 7.50 -1.11 5.25
N GLN A 15 8.53 -1.96 5.10
CA GLN A 15 9.93 -1.49 5.07
C GLN A 15 10.23 -0.63 3.83
N ILE A 16 9.75 -1.06 2.66
CA ILE A 16 9.87 -0.28 1.42
C ILE A 16 9.06 1.02 1.55
N GLY A 17 7.86 0.91 2.09
CA GLY A 17 6.97 2.03 2.34
C GLY A 17 7.54 3.11 3.24
N ALA A 18 8.21 2.71 4.34
CA ALA A 18 8.86 3.65 5.25
C ALA A 18 9.96 4.44 4.54
N GLN A 19 10.81 3.77 3.75
CA GLN A 19 11.86 4.44 2.98
C GLN A 19 11.30 5.29 1.84
N PHE A 20 10.23 4.83 1.18
CA PHE A 20 9.53 5.59 0.16
C PHE A 20 9.00 6.91 0.71
N TRP A 21 8.27 6.88 1.82
CA TRP A 21 7.72 8.09 2.44
C TRP A 21 8.79 9.00 3.01
N GLU A 22 9.89 8.46 3.56
CA GLU A 22 11.03 9.27 3.99
C GLU A 22 11.60 10.10 2.81
N VAL A 23 11.80 9.46 1.65
CA VAL A 23 12.28 10.16 0.45
C VAL A 23 11.25 11.19 -0.04
N VAL A 24 9.97 10.84 -0.11
CA VAL A 24 8.91 11.74 -0.57
C VAL A 24 8.77 12.96 0.35
N CYS A 25 8.77 12.76 1.67
CA CYS A 25 8.72 13.85 2.65
C CYS A 25 9.93 14.79 2.48
N ASN A 26 11.13 14.23 2.34
CA ASN A 26 12.35 15.01 2.10
C ASN A 26 12.28 15.80 0.77
N GLU A 27 11.79 15.19 -0.30
CA GLU A 27 11.63 15.85 -1.61
C GLU A 27 10.62 17.01 -1.55
N HIS A 28 9.57 16.87 -0.73
CA HIS A 28 8.49 17.85 -0.62
C HIS A 28 8.68 18.84 0.53
N GLY A 29 9.77 18.75 1.29
CA GLY A 29 10.06 19.64 2.42
C GLY A 29 9.11 19.45 3.61
N ILE A 30 8.61 18.23 3.81
CA ILE A 30 7.75 17.86 4.93
C ILE A 30 8.62 17.24 6.02
N ASP A 31 8.56 17.80 7.23
CA ASP A 31 9.28 17.26 8.39
C ASP A 31 8.60 15.98 8.90
N THR A 32 9.35 15.20 9.67
CA THR A 32 8.95 13.97 10.38
C THR A 32 7.70 14.12 11.26
N THR A 33 7.29 15.35 11.58
CA THR A 33 6.05 15.66 12.32
C THR A 33 4.85 15.92 11.39
N GLY A 34 5.00 15.79 10.08
CA GLY A 34 3.97 16.10 9.09
C GLY A 34 3.76 17.60 8.83
N LEU A 35 4.70 18.45 9.27
CA LEU A 35 4.64 19.90 9.05
C LEU A 35 5.52 20.28 7.85
N TYR A 36 4.96 21.04 6.92
CA TYR A 36 5.72 21.61 5.80
C TYR A 36 6.68 22.69 6.30
N ILE A 37 7.98 22.51 6.05
CA ILE A 37 9.04 23.48 6.36
C ILE A 37 9.69 23.91 5.05
N GLY A 38 8.96 24.72 4.26
CA GLY A 38 9.53 25.31 3.05
C GLY A 38 9.08 26.75 2.82
N ASP A 39 9.87 27.47 2.03
CA ASP A 39 9.76 28.92 1.84
C ASP A 39 8.78 29.33 0.71
N SER A 40 8.12 28.34 0.09
CA SER A 40 7.32 28.51 -1.13
C SER A 40 5.82 28.27 -0.87
N LEU A 41 5.02 29.33 -1.01
CA LEU A 41 3.55 29.31 -0.86
C LEU A 41 2.84 28.33 -1.82
N LEU A 42 3.47 27.94 -2.93
CA LEU A 42 2.91 27.00 -3.93
C LEU A 42 2.97 25.52 -3.50
N GLN A 43 3.81 25.17 -2.51
CA GLN A 43 3.92 23.81 -2.00
C GLN A 43 2.99 23.53 -0.80
N LEU A 44 2.47 24.59 -0.16
CA LEU A 44 1.55 24.50 0.98
C LEU A 44 0.17 23.95 0.59
N GLU A 45 -0.26 24.11 -0.67
CA GLU A 45 -1.52 23.55 -1.20
C GLU A 45 -1.47 22.04 -1.48
N ARG A 46 -0.33 21.38 -1.27
CA ARG A 46 -0.12 19.94 -1.57
C ARG A 46 0.15 19.08 -0.34
N SER A 47 -0.02 19.63 0.86
CA SER A 47 0.36 18.97 2.12
C SER A 47 -0.86 18.49 2.89
N ASP A 48 -1.56 17.48 2.37
CA ASP A 48 -2.52 16.70 3.14
C ASP A 48 -2.34 15.22 2.77
N VAL A 49 -1.63 14.42 3.58
CA VAL A 49 -1.84 12.97 3.69
C VAL A 49 -1.39 12.44 5.06
N TYR A 50 -2.27 11.65 5.67
CA TYR A 50 -2.28 11.04 7.00
C TYR A 50 -1.25 9.90 7.23
N PHE A 51 -0.74 9.79 8.46
CA PHE A 51 0.05 8.66 8.95
C PHE A 51 -0.75 7.93 10.05
N ASN A 52 -1.06 6.64 9.89
CA ASN A 52 -1.58 5.80 10.97
C ASN A 52 -1.04 4.37 10.82
N GLU A 53 -0.31 3.90 11.84
CA GLU A 53 0.26 2.56 11.92
C GLU A 53 -0.78 1.54 12.41
N GLY A 54 -0.99 0.47 11.64
CA GLY A 54 -1.75 -0.70 12.07
C GLY A 54 -0.83 -1.89 12.35
N HIS A 55 -0.78 -2.34 13.61
CA HIS A 55 -0.10 -3.56 14.04
C HIS A 55 -1.12 -4.69 14.33
N TYR A 56 -0.65 -5.94 14.14
CA TYR A 56 -1.17 -7.23 14.63
C TYR A 56 -1.88 -8.20 13.65
N THR A 57 -1.80 -9.47 14.07
CA THR A 57 -1.92 -10.75 13.37
C THR A 57 -3.35 -11.28 13.34
N GLU A 58 -3.92 -11.41 12.13
CA GLU A 58 -4.89 -12.44 11.63
C GLU A 58 -5.63 -11.83 10.42
N GLY A 59 -5.23 -12.22 9.20
CA GLY A 59 -5.53 -11.45 7.97
C GLY A 59 -6.98 -11.44 7.48
N ALA A 60 -7.87 -12.27 8.05
CA ALA A 60 -9.28 -12.32 7.66
C ALA A 60 -10.18 -11.43 8.52
N GLU A 61 -9.87 -11.26 9.82
CA GLU A 61 -10.61 -10.31 10.67
C GLU A 61 -10.13 -8.87 10.46
N LEU A 62 -8.86 -8.69 10.07
CA LEU A 62 -8.30 -7.37 9.84
C LEU A 62 -8.80 -6.73 8.54
N ILE A 63 -9.26 -7.51 7.56
CA ILE A 63 -9.60 -6.96 6.25
C ILE A 63 -10.78 -6.00 6.32
N ASP A 64 -11.80 -6.32 7.12
CA ASP A 64 -12.96 -5.46 7.28
C ASP A 64 -12.55 -4.12 7.90
N THR A 65 -11.67 -4.16 8.91
CA THR A 65 -11.12 -2.93 9.53
C THR A 65 -10.30 -2.11 8.53
N VAL A 66 -9.49 -2.77 7.70
CA VAL A 66 -8.69 -2.07 6.67
C VAL A 66 -9.60 -1.47 5.60
N LEU A 67 -10.64 -2.18 5.16
CA LEU A 67 -11.61 -1.69 4.20
C LEU A 67 -12.40 -0.50 4.76
N ASP A 68 -12.80 -0.54 6.03
CA ASP A 68 -13.46 0.59 6.70
C ASP A 68 -12.58 1.84 6.68
N VAL A 69 -11.27 1.69 6.95
CA VAL A 69 -10.30 2.80 6.88
C VAL A 69 -10.14 3.28 5.43
N VAL A 70 -9.97 2.37 4.47
CA VAL A 70 -9.86 2.72 3.04
C VAL A 70 -11.08 3.47 2.55
N CYS A 71 -12.28 3.04 2.96
CA CYS A 71 -13.53 3.70 2.63
C CYS A 71 -13.57 5.12 3.19
N LYS A 72 -13.24 5.28 4.49
CA LYS A 72 -13.17 6.59 5.13
C LYS A 72 -12.17 7.54 4.44
N GLU A 73 -10.98 7.06 4.09
CA GLU A 73 -9.99 7.90 3.39
C GLU A 73 -10.42 8.21 1.95
N THR A 74 -11.17 7.30 1.31
CA THR A 74 -11.77 7.56 -0.01
C THR A 74 -12.87 8.61 0.07
N GLU A 75 -13.69 8.60 1.12
CA GLU A 75 -14.71 9.63 1.39
C GLU A 75 -14.11 11.00 1.73
N ASN A 76 -12.93 11.02 2.35
CA ASN A 76 -12.17 12.25 2.60
C ASN A 76 -11.52 12.83 1.33
N SER A 77 -11.38 12.03 0.28
CA SER A 77 -10.76 12.46 -0.98
C SER A 77 -11.80 13.12 -1.89
N ASP A 78 -11.47 14.29 -2.46
CA ASP A 78 -12.34 15.00 -3.41
C ASP A 78 -12.43 14.28 -4.76
N SER A 79 -11.32 13.69 -5.22
CA SER A 79 -11.27 12.93 -6.47
C SER A 79 -10.19 11.86 -6.42
N LEU A 80 -10.58 10.68 -5.93
CA LEU A 80 -9.74 9.49 -5.94
C LEU A 80 -9.47 9.04 -7.38
N GLN A 81 -8.20 8.93 -7.74
CA GLN A 81 -7.74 8.47 -9.05
C GLN A 81 -7.40 6.98 -9.03
N GLY A 82 -6.94 6.46 -7.89
CA GLY A 82 -6.58 5.06 -7.76
C GLY A 82 -5.88 4.69 -6.47
N PHE A 83 -5.54 3.41 -6.40
CA PHE A 83 -4.87 2.77 -5.28
C PHE A 83 -3.47 2.30 -5.69
N GLN A 84 -2.50 2.49 -4.81
CA GLN A 84 -1.18 1.88 -4.90
C GLN A 84 -1.04 0.87 -3.77
N LEU A 85 -0.66 -0.37 -4.08
CA LEU A 85 -0.36 -1.39 -3.07
C LEU A 85 1.11 -1.81 -3.15
N CYS A 86 1.84 -1.73 -2.04
CA CYS A 86 3.19 -2.28 -1.91
C CYS A 86 3.17 -3.56 -1.05
N HIS A 87 3.64 -4.67 -1.61
CA HIS A 87 3.64 -5.98 -0.92
C HIS A 87 4.71 -6.93 -1.45
N SER A 88 5.00 -8.00 -0.68
CA SER A 88 5.87 -9.10 -1.12
C SER A 88 5.08 -10.32 -1.57
N LEU A 89 5.54 -11.01 -2.62
CA LEU A 89 4.95 -12.28 -3.07
C LEU A 89 5.48 -13.49 -2.29
N GLY A 90 6.70 -13.38 -1.73
CA GLY A 90 7.31 -14.47 -0.98
C GLY A 90 6.73 -14.69 0.42
N GLY A 91 6.39 -13.60 1.13
CA GLY A 91 5.89 -13.67 2.51
C GLY A 91 4.38 -13.88 2.59
N GLY A 92 3.91 -14.71 3.55
CA GLY A 92 2.51 -15.12 3.67
C GLY A 92 1.48 -13.99 3.84
N THR A 93 1.82 -12.92 4.56
CA THR A 93 0.92 -11.75 4.73
C THR A 93 0.86 -10.91 3.46
N GLY A 94 2.03 -10.60 2.87
CA GLY A 94 2.08 -9.80 1.64
C GLY A 94 1.38 -10.50 0.48
N SER A 95 1.57 -11.81 0.35
CA SER A 95 0.92 -12.64 -0.67
C SER A 95 -0.57 -12.81 -0.41
N GLY A 96 -0.94 -13.39 0.73
CA GLY A 96 -2.33 -13.77 1.04
C GLY A 96 -3.23 -12.57 1.29
N MET A 97 -2.89 -11.72 2.27
CA MET A 97 -3.72 -10.56 2.62
C MET A 97 -3.68 -9.51 1.51
N GLY A 98 -2.51 -9.27 0.91
CA GLY A 98 -2.37 -8.28 -0.18
C GLY A 98 -3.24 -8.62 -1.39
N THR A 99 -3.27 -9.88 -1.82
CA THR A 99 -4.12 -10.30 -2.95
C THR A 99 -5.62 -10.26 -2.61
N LEU A 100 -6.01 -10.64 -1.39
CA LEU A 100 -7.41 -10.54 -0.95
C LEU A 100 -7.88 -9.08 -0.92
N LEU A 101 -7.05 -8.17 -0.42
CA LEU A 101 -7.36 -6.75 -0.35
C LEU A 101 -7.55 -6.13 -1.75
N ILE A 102 -6.70 -6.51 -2.71
CA ILE A 102 -6.84 -6.07 -4.11
C ILE A 102 -8.21 -6.49 -4.67
N SER A 103 -8.59 -7.75 -4.46
CA SER A 103 -9.86 -8.25 -4.98
C SER A 103 -11.04 -7.49 -4.38
N LYS A 104 -11.00 -7.19 -3.08
CA LYS A 104 -12.04 -6.41 -2.39
C LYS A 104 -12.11 -4.96 -2.87
N ILE A 105 -10.97 -4.29 -3.00
CA ILE A 105 -10.92 -2.92 -3.53
C ILE A 105 -11.45 -2.86 -4.96
N LYS A 106 -11.14 -3.86 -5.80
CA LYS A 106 -11.67 -3.92 -7.17
C LYS A 106 -13.17 -4.21 -7.24
N GLU A 107 -13.69 -4.98 -6.28
CA GLU A 107 -15.15 -5.20 -6.13
C GLU A 107 -15.88 -3.90 -5.77
N GLU A 108 -15.33 -3.11 -4.84
CA GLU A 108 -15.97 -1.86 -4.35
C GLU A 108 -15.73 -0.66 -5.26
N TYR A 109 -14.54 -0.54 -5.85
CA TYR A 109 -14.09 0.59 -6.65
C TYR A 109 -13.62 0.15 -8.06
N PRO A 110 -14.50 -0.39 -8.91
CA PRO A 110 -14.14 -1.00 -10.19
C PRO A 110 -13.57 -0.02 -11.23
N ASP A 111 -13.93 1.26 -11.13
CA ASP A 111 -13.49 2.30 -12.08
C ASP A 111 -12.14 2.95 -11.70
N CYS A 112 -11.61 2.63 -10.51
CA CYS A 112 -10.36 3.18 -10.02
C CYS A 112 -9.15 2.41 -10.56
N MET A 113 -8.06 3.12 -10.84
CA MET A 113 -6.81 2.46 -11.24
C MET A 113 -6.19 1.75 -10.03
N LEU A 114 -5.81 0.48 -10.20
CA LEU A 114 -5.07 -0.27 -9.19
C LEU A 114 -3.64 -0.53 -9.67
N MET A 115 -2.66 -0.10 -8.88
CA MET A 115 -1.24 -0.26 -9.16
C MET A 115 -0.58 -1.08 -8.05
N THR A 116 0.15 -2.14 -8.42
CA THR A 116 0.82 -3.03 -7.47
C THR A 116 2.34 -2.97 -7.61
N PHE A 117 3.02 -2.73 -6.50
CA PHE A 117 4.46 -2.85 -6.34
C PHE A 117 4.76 -4.17 -5.61
N SER A 118 4.98 -5.22 -6.40
CA SER A 118 5.19 -6.58 -5.90
C SER A 118 6.67 -6.96 -5.87
N VAL A 119 7.17 -7.34 -4.69
CA VAL A 119 8.55 -7.85 -4.55
C VAL A 119 8.59 -9.35 -4.82
N PHE A 120 9.33 -9.74 -5.84
CA PHE A 120 9.55 -11.14 -6.21
C PHE A 120 10.62 -11.81 -5.34
N PRO A 121 10.42 -13.09 -4.96
CA PRO A 121 11.42 -13.84 -4.22
C PRO A 121 12.67 -14.09 -5.07
N SER A 122 13.83 -14.23 -4.42
CA SER A 122 15.09 -14.54 -5.08
C SER A 122 15.87 -15.61 -4.31
N PRO A 123 16.31 -16.69 -4.98
CA PRO A 123 16.98 -17.82 -4.33
C PRO A 123 18.38 -17.49 -3.83
N LYS A 124 18.90 -16.29 -4.14
CA LYS A 124 20.23 -15.83 -3.67
C LYS A 124 20.19 -15.14 -2.31
N VAL A 125 19.00 -14.75 -1.85
CA VAL A 125 18.83 -13.84 -0.71
C VAL A 125 17.80 -14.33 0.31
N SER A 126 16.94 -15.29 -0.04
CA SER A 126 15.96 -15.85 0.89
C SER A 126 16.19 -17.33 1.16
N ASP A 127 16.11 -17.69 2.45
CA ASP A 127 16.18 -19.07 2.95
C ASP A 127 14.80 -19.73 3.07
N THR A 128 13.73 -19.03 2.69
CA THR A 128 12.36 -19.52 2.85
C THR A 128 11.99 -20.47 1.70
N VAL A 129 11.95 -21.76 1.99
CA VAL A 129 11.65 -22.83 1.02
C VAL A 129 10.24 -22.75 0.40
N VAL A 130 9.30 -22.06 1.06
CA VAL A 130 7.91 -21.94 0.60
C VAL A 130 7.63 -20.73 -0.31
N GLU A 131 8.60 -19.85 -0.50
CA GLU A 131 8.43 -18.65 -1.34
C GLU A 131 7.98 -18.93 -2.77
N PRO A 132 8.50 -19.95 -3.48
CA PRO A 132 8.04 -20.25 -4.83
C PRO A 132 6.55 -20.62 -4.88
N TYR A 133 6.04 -21.29 -3.84
CA TYR A 133 4.62 -21.66 -3.73
C TYR A 133 3.77 -20.40 -3.52
N ASN A 134 4.15 -19.56 -2.56
CA ASN A 134 3.45 -18.31 -2.27
C ASN A 134 3.42 -17.40 -3.50
N ALA A 135 4.55 -17.23 -4.18
CA ALA A 135 4.63 -16.40 -5.38
C ALA A 135 3.76 -16.95 -6.51
N THR A 136 3.77 -18.26 -6.74
CA THR A 136 2.93 -18.88 -7.79
C THR A 136 1.44 -18.67 -7.52
N LEU A 137 0.99 -18.89 -6.28
CA LEU A 137 -0.40 -18.70 -5.89
C LEU A 137 -0.82 -17.22 -5.96
N SER A 138 0.04 -16.31 -5.51
CA SER A 138 -0.25 -14.88 -5.56
C SER A 138 -0.27 -14.31 -6.96
N VAL A 139 0.64 -14.71 -7.84
CA VAL A 139 0.66 -14.23 -9.23
C VAL A 139 -0.63 -14.63 -9.93
N HIS A 140 -1.15 -15.83 -9.67
CA HIS A 140 -2.44 -16.23 -10.23
C HIS A 140 -3.57 -15.28 -9.80
N GLN A 141 -3.66 -14.96 -8.51
CA GLN A 141 -4.67 -14.01 -8.00
C GLN A 141 -4.46 -12.60 -8.55
N LEU A 142 -3.21 -12.12 -8.60
CA LEU A 142 -2.90 -10.79 -9.15
C LEU A 142 -3.28 -10.66 -10.62
N VAL A 143 -3.09 -11.70 -11.43
CA VAL A 143 -3.49 -11.68 -12.85
C VAL A 143 -5.00 -11.72 -13.01
N MET A 144 -5.71 -12.46 -12.14
CA MET A 144 -7.18 -12.52 -12.17
C MET A 144 -7.81 -11.22 -11.67
N SER A 145 -7.14 -10.53 -10.74
CA SER A 145 -7.58 -9.25 -10.17
C SER A 145 -6.99 -8.04 -10.89
N ALA A 146 -6.13 -8.20 -11.90
CA ALA A 146 -5.70 -7.14 -12.82
C ALA A 146 -6.80 -6.85 -13.86
#